data_AF-A0A0C2ZHP6-F1
#
_entry.id   AF-A0A0C2ZHP6-F1
#
_cell.length_a   1.000
_cell.length_b   1.000
_cell.length_c   1.000
_cell.angle_alpha   90.00
_cell.angle_beta   90.00
_cell.angle_gamma   90.00
#
_symmetry.space_group_name_H-M   'P 1'
#
loop_
_entity.id
_entity.type
_entity.pdbx_description
1 polymer ?
#
loop_
_entity_poly.entity_id
_entity_poly.type
_entity_poly.pdbx_seq_one_letter_code
_entity_poly.pdbx_strand_id
1 'polypeptide(L)'
;SAKQVVAMVAIPGLVGIPVNASRQQGGPERHSRRVLDPGVDCFINADHRADLKCRCKVFDMYFNNTLAEFDHLSCQSGQPLGCDCCHICEPVVFCDIHNPEEFIGQMAHMSKFPPAPQHSQIRKYTWESSDHSHHEALDNWHEEKTILEYGWPHLKDIGPCVIMTDETVNWIVDCAHYHKVQSLADLKKETGWVDIDQFSNEIIELINTHSPLPATPFVSTPLRPTTMSGILNVDSPPSMHHPSVPFVDRPPTKHAIRCSACSQEDHNACNQACPNHPSGPTANKENI
;
A
#
# COMPACT_ATOMS: atom_id res chain seq x y z
N SER A 1 -1.65 25.37 -38.48
CA SER A 1 -2.97 24.78 -38.24
C SER A 1 -3.12 23.57 -39.15
N ALA A 2 -2.88 22.37 -38.62
CA ALA A 2 -3.12 21.11 -39.31
C ALA A 2 -3.76 20.18 -38.28
N LYS A 3 -5.05 19.89 -38.46
CA LYS A 3 -5.78 18.91 -37.66
C LYS A 3 -5.35 17.53 -38.13
N GLN A 4 -4.66 16.78 -37.26
CA GLN A 4 -4.42 15.37 -37.47
C GLN A 4 -5.69 14.61 -37.10
N VAL A 5 -6.34 14.03 -38.09
CA VAL A 5 -7.48 13.12 -37.91
C VAL A 5 -6.89 11.77 -37.55
N VAL A 6 -7.06 11.34 -36.30
CA VAL A 6 -6.79 9.96 -35.89
C VAL A 6 -7.91 9.10 -36.44
N ALA A 7 -7.63 8.37 -37.51
CA ALA A 7 -8.52 7.33 -38.01
C ALA A 7 -8.43 6.12 -37.10
N MET A 8 -9.54 5.76 -36.45
CA MET A 8 -9.67 4.47 -35.77
C MET A 8 -9.73 3.37 -36.83
N VAL A 9 -8.67 2.56 -36.92
CA VAL A 9 -8.65 1.36 -37.74
C VAL A 9 -9.39 0.25 -36.98
N ALA A 10 -10.45 -0.28 -37.57
CA ALA A 10 -11.15 -1.44 -37.05
C ALA A 10 -10.24 -2.69 -37.19
N ILE A 11 -9.96 -3.35 -36.07
CA ILE A 11 -9.19 -4.60 -36.02
C ILE A 11 -10.05 -5.74 -36.58
N PRO A 12 -9.63 -6.46 -37.65
CA PRO A 12 -10.35 -7.63 -38.14
C PRO A 12 -10.21 -8.78 -37.14
N GLY A 13 -11.31 -9.18 -36.49
CA GLY A 13 -11.36 -10.32 -35.56
C GLY A 13 -12.11 -10.03 -34.26
N LEU A 14 -12.22 -8.76 -33.86
CA LEU A 14 -13.07 -8.33 -32.76
C LEU A 14 -14.45 -7.95 -33.32
N VAL A 15 -15.39 -8.91 -33.34
CA VAL A 15 -16.81 -8.58 -33.48
C VAL A 15 -17.18 -7.64 -32.34
N GLY A 16 -17.61 -6.42 -32.72
CA GLY A 16 -17.62 -5.24 -31.87
C GLY A 16 -18.27 -5.42 -30.50
N ILE A 17 -17.50 -5.12 -29.46
CA ILE A 17 -18.04 -4.75 -28.15
C ILE A 17 -18.11 -3.22 -28.13
N PRO A 18 -19.31 -2.61 -28.13
CA PRO A 18 -19.43 -1.16 -28.03
C PRO A 18 -19.00 -0.70 -26.63
N VAL A 19 -17.93 0.10 -26.56
CA VAL A 19 -17.52 0.81 -25.35
C VAL A 19 -18.48 1.99 -25.15
N ASN A 20 -19.57 1.75 -24.42
CA ASN A 20 -20.51 2.81 -24.04
C ASN A 20 -19.97 3.58 -22.84
N ALA A 21 -19.43 4.78 -23.09
CA ALA A 21 -19.14 5.76 -22.04
C ALA A 21 -20.45 6.38 -21.53
N SER A 22 -21.16 5.69 -20.64
CA SER A 22 -22.32 6.24 -19.92
C SER A 22 -21.89 6.71 -18.53
N ARG A 23 -21.85 8.03 -18.37
CA ARG A 23 -21.66 8.73 -17.10
C ARG A 23 -22.94 8.55 -16.26
N GLN A 24 -22.96 7.60 -15.32
CA GLN A 24 -24.07 7.45 -14.37
C GLN A 24 -23.77 8.21 -13.07
N GLN A 25 -24.71 9.08 -12.69
CA GLN A 25 -24.76 9.76 -11.41
C GLN A 25 -25.25 8.81 -10.31
N GLY A 26 -24.80 9.10 -9.08
CA GLY A 26 -24.76 8.17 -7.97
C GLY A 26 -26.09 7.72 -7.39
N GLY A 27 -26.15 6.42 -7.10
CA GLY A 27 -27.02 5.77 -6.13
C GLY A 27 -26.19 4.69 -5.39
N PRO A 28 -26.67 4.13 -4.26
CA PRO A 28 -25.90 3.18 -3.47
C PRO A 28 -25.71 1.88 -4.26
N GLU A 29 -24.49 1.67 -4.78
CA GLU A 29 -24.13 0.50 -5.59
C GLU A 29 -24.21 -0.78 -4.76
N ARG A 30 -25.23 -1.58 -5.04
CA ARG A 30 -25.21 -3.01 -4.77
C ARG A 30 -24.13 -3.63 -5.66
N HIS A 31 -23.02 -4.08 -5.07
CA HIS A 31 -21.95 -4.90 -5.67
C HIS A 31 -22.08 -5.08 -7.19
N SER A 32 -21.82 -4.01 -7.94
CA SER A 32 -21.76 -4.10 -9.39
C SER A 32 -20.59 -5.00 -9.72
N ARG A 33 -20.81 -6.07 -10.49
CA ARG A 33 -19.71 -6.90 -10.99
C ARG A 33 -18.77 -5.95 -11.73
N ARG A 34 -17.56 -5.75 -11.20
CA ARG A 34 -16.54 -4.95 -11.86
C ARG A 34 -16.31 -5.57 -13.24
N VAL A 35 -16.71 -4.84 -14.28
CA VAL A 35 -16.42 -5.23 -15.65
C VAL A 35 -14.91 -5.11 -15.80
N LEU A 36 -14.24 -6.24 -16.03
CA LEU A 36 -12.80 -6.24 -16.28
C LEU A 36 -12.53 -5.49 -17.59
N ASP A 37 -11.42 -4.75 -17.60
CA ASP A 37 -10.91 -4.18 -18.84
C ASP A 37 -10.70 -5.29 -19.88
N PRO A 38 -11.15 -5.13 -21.14
CA PRO A 38 -11.03 -6.16 -22.16
C PRO A 38 -9.60 -6.64 -22.41
N GLY A 39 -8.59 -5.77 -22.29
CA GLY A 39 -7.19 -6.14 -22.43
C GLY A 39 -6.73 -7.05 -21.29
N VAL A 40 -7.12 -6.70 -20.06
CA VAL A 40 -6.84 -7.51 -18.87
C VAL A 40 -7.55 -8.87 -18.94
N ASP A 41 -8.81 -8.91 -19.39
CA ASP A 41 -9.55 -10.15 -19.58
C ASP A 41 -8.90 -11.06 -20.64
N CYS A 42 -8.48 -10.47 -21.77
CA CYS A 42 -7.74 -11.19 -22.81
C CYS A 42 -6.41 -11.73 -22.28
N PHE A 43 -5.70 -10.98 -21.44
CA PHE A 43 -4.44 -11.41 -20.83
C PHE A 43 -4.62 -12.55 -19.84
N ILE A 44 -5.62 -12.46 -18.97
CA ILE A 44 -5.92 -13.50 -17.96
C ILE A 44 -6.35 -14.80 -18.64
N ASN A 45 -7.23 -14.70 -19.64
CA ASN A 45 -7.83 -15.85 -20.34
C ASN A 45 -7.13 -16.20 -21.66
N ALA A 46 -5.87 -15.79 -21.85
CA ALA A 46 -5.17 -15.96 -23.11
C ALA A 46 -5.00 -17.43 -23.52
N ASP A 47 -4.88 -18.33 -22.55
CA ASP A 47 -4.77 -19.78 -22.75
C ASP A 47 -6.07 -20.42 -23.25
N HIS A 48 -7.22 -19.85 -22.86
CA HIS A 48 -8.55 -20.31 -23.24
C HIS A 48 -9.07 -19.66 -24.53
N ARG A 49 -8.48 -18.55 -24.97
CA ARG A 49 -8.87 -17.83 -26.20
C ARG A 49 -8.12 -18.40 -27.40
N ALA A 50 -8.86 -18.95 -28.35
CA ALA A 50 -8.32 -19.69 -29.49
C ALA A 50 -7.39 -18.86 -30.39
N ASP A 51 -7.61 -17.56 -30.45
CA ASP A 51 -6.87 -16.55 -31.20
C ASP A 51 -5.63 -16.00 -30.47
N LEU A 52 -5.61 -16.10 -29.13
CA LEU A 52 -4.54 -15.51 -28.32
C LEU A 52 -3.47 -16.54 -27.95
N LYS A 53 -3.81 -17.68 -27.33
CA LYS A 53 -2.90 -18.82 -26.94
C LYS A 53 -1.50 -18.48 -26.41
N CYS A 54 -1.25 -17.22 -26.09
CA CYS A 54 0.05 -16.60 -25.85
C CYS A 54 -0.23 -15.27 -25.17
N ARG A 55 0.32 -15.07 -23.97
CA ARG A 55 0.11 -13.80 -23.27
C ARG A 55 0.81 -12.63 -23.96
N CYS A 56 1.95 -12.86 -24.63
CA CYS A 56 2.66 -11.81 -25.38
C CYS A 56 1.84 -11.22 -26.52
N LYS A 57 1.08 -12.05 -27.24
CA LYS A 57 0.20 -11.57 -28.31
C LYS A 57 -0.85 -10.59 -27.81
N VAL A 58 -1.26 -10.69 -26.55
CA VAL A 58 -2.19 -9.73 -25.95
C VAL A 58 -1.54 -8.36 -25.84
N PHE A 59 -0.26 -8.29 -25.43
CA PHE A 59 0.47 -7.03 -25.42
C PHE A 59 0.71 -6.49 -26.82
N ASP A 60 1.08 -7.35 -27.77
CA ASP A 60 1.30 -6.93 -29.15
C ASP A 60 0.04 -6.33 -29.79
N MET A 61 -1.13 -6.95 -29.53
CA MET A 61 -2.42 -6.45 -29.99
C MET A 61 -2.85 -5.19 -29.23
N TYR A 62 -2.67 -5.15 -27.91
CA TYR A 62 -3.16 -4.03 -27.08
C TYR A 62 -2.35 -2.75 -27.31
N PHE A 63 -1.03 -2.86 -27.45
CA PHE A 63 -0.13 -1.73 -27.68
C PHE A 63 0.20 -1.51 -29.17
N ASN A 64 -0.31 -2.35 -30.06
CA ASN A 64 0.01 -2.36 -31.49
C ASN A 64 1.51 -2.51 -31.77
N ASN A 65 2.23 -3.34 -31.01
CA ASN A 65 3.67 -3.55 -31.18
C ASN A 65 4.03 -4.06 -32.59
N THR A 66 3.10 -4.74 -33.27
CA THR A 66 3.28 -5.17 -34.67
C THR A 66 3.44 -4.01 -35.64
N LEU A 67 2.88 -2.83 -35.32
CA LEU A 67 3.08 -1.63 -36.14
C LEU A 67 4.44 -0.97 -35.86
N ALA A 68 4.96 -1.15 -34.64
CA ALA A 68 6.24 -0.60 -34.19
C ALA A 68 7.44 -1.51 -34.54
N GLU A 69 7.21 -2.70 -35.12
CA GLU A 69 8.25 -3.68 -35.44
C GLU A 69 9.37 -3.09 -36.31
N PHE A 70 9.09 -2.08 -37.14
CA PHE A 70 10.09 -1.45 -38.02
C PHE A 70 10.62 -0.10 -37.53
N ASP A 71 10.15 0.41 -36.39
CA ASP A 71 10.53 1.75 -35.89
C ASP A 71 12.03 1.83 -35.59
N HIS A 72 12.62 0.72 -35.14
CA HIS A 72 14.05 0.59 -34.90
C HIS A 72 14.91 0.82 -36.15
N LEU A 73 14.44 0.45 -37.35
CA LEU A 73 15.13 0.71 -38.62
C LEU A 73 15.07 2.20 -38.99
N SER A 74 14.00 2.89 -38.60
CA SER A 74 13.85 4.33 -38.84
C SER A 74 14.71 5.16 -37.90
N CYS A 75 14.95 4.67 -36.67
CA CYS A 75 15.80 5.34 -35.68
C CYS A 75 17.28 5.35 -36.08
N GLN A 76 17.80 4.23 -36.62
CA GLN A 76 19.19 4.11 -37.06
C GLN A 76 19.30 3.38 -38.40
N SER A 77 19.03 4.11 -39.49
CA SER A 77 18.98 3.59 -40.85
C SER A 77 20.31 3.05 -41.41
N GLY A 78 21.43 3.23 -40.70
CA GLY A 78 22.74 2.73 -41.08
C GLY A 78 23.08 1.32 -40.56
N GLN A 79 22.26 0.76 -39.67
CA GLN A 79 22.45 -0.58 -39.13
C GLN A 79 21.38 -1.54 -39.69
N PRO A 80 21.75 -2.76 -40.10
CA PRO A 80 20.79 -3.72 -40.66
C PRO A 80 19.75 -4.18 -39.63
N LEU A 81 20.08 -4.10 -38.34
CA LEU A 81 19.20 -4.40 -37.21
C LEU A 81 18.62 -3.12 -36.57
N GLY A 82 18.81 -1.94 -37.16
CA GLY A 82 18.33 -0.69 -36.58
C GLY A 82 19.02 -0.31 -35.26
N CYS A 83 18.33 0.51 -34.46
CA CYS A 83 18.79 0.98 -33.17
C CYS A 83 18.56 -0.08 -32.09
N ASP A 84 19.61 -0.49 -31.35
CA ASP A 84 19.52 -1.47 -30.26
C ASP A 84 18.54 -1.06 -29.14
N CYS A 85 18.34 0.25 -28.92
CA CYS A 85 17.36 0.74 -27.93
C CYS A 85 15.90 0.55 -28.39
N CYS A 86 15.67 0.53 -29.71
CA CYS A 86 14.32 0.43 -30.29
C CYS A 86 14.04 -0.98 -30.81
N HIS A 87 15.06 -1.80 -31.00
CA HIS A 87 14.92 -3.19 -31.44
C HIS A 87 14.38 -4.03 -30.28
N ILE A 88 13.15 -4.50 -30.41
CA ILE A 88 12.55 -5.42 -29.44
C ILE A 88 13.18 -6.79 -29.68
N CYS A 89 14.14 -7.17 -28.84
CA CYS A 89 14.73 -8.50 -28.87
C CYS A 89 13.66 -9.55 -28.55
N GLU A 90 13.66 -10.65 -29.32
CA GLU A 90 12.79 -11.79 -29.04
C GLU A 90 13.17 -12.37 -27.66
N PRO A 91 12.23 -12.44 -26.70
CA PRO A 91 12.56 -12.91 -25.37
C PRO A 91 12.86 -14.40 -25.39
N VAL A 92 13.87 -14.82 -24.61
CA VAL A 92 14.29 -16.25 -24.49
C VAL A 92 13.15 -17.11 -23.94
N VAL A 93 12.27 -16.53 -23.13
CA VAL A 93 11.07 -17.15 -22.57
C VAL A 93 9.87 -16.28 -22.97
N PHE A 94 8.92 -16.86 -23.71
CA PHE A 94 7.80 -16.09 -24.27
C PHE A 94 6.77 -15.79 -23.18
N CYS A 95 6.10 -16.80 -22.64
CA CYS A 95 5.14 -16.64 -21.53
C CYS A 95 4.93 -17.96 -20.79
N ASP A 96 4.24 -17.90 -19.65
CA ASP A 96 3.84 -19.06 -18.84
C ASP A 96 3.03 -20.11 -19.61
N ILE A 97 2.27 -19.70 -20.64
CA ILE A 97 1.51 -20.62 -21.49
C ILE A 97 2.45 -21.49 -22.36
N HIS A 98 3.51 -20.90 -22.89
CA HIS A 98 4.43 -21.60 -23.80
C HIS A 98 5.58 -22.29 -23.08
N ASN A 99 5.99 -21.78 -21.92
CA ASN A 99 7.14 -22.26 -21.17
C ASN A 99 6.78 -22.52 -19.70
N PRO A 100 5.77 -23.34 -19.39
CA PRO A 100 5.24 -23.47 -18.02
C PRO A 100 6.33 -23.86 -17.01
N GLU A 101 7.28 -24.71 -17.39
CA GLU A 101 8.38 -25.19 -16.55
C GLU A 101 9.26 -24.06 -15.99
N GLU A 102 9.51 -23.01 -16.78
CA GLU A 102 10.31 -21.84 -16.36
C GLU A 102 9.63 -21.02 -15.24
N PHE A 103 8.31 -21.18 -15.08
CA PHE A 103 7.49 -20.44 -14.11
C PHE A 103 7.07 -21.28 -12.90
N ILE A 104 7.18 -22.62 -12.94
CA ILE A 104 6.82 -23.50 -11.81
C ILE A 104 7.61 -23.15 -10.55
N GLY A 105 8.92 -22.93 -10.69
CA GLY A 105 9.78 -22.55 -9.55
C GLY A 105 9.45 -21.18 -8.97
N GLN A 106 9.01 -20.24 -9.81
CA GLN A 106 8.65 -18.88 -9.40
C GLN A 106 7.33 -18.86 -8.64
N MET A 107 6.34 -19.65 -9.08
CA MET A 107 5.06 -19.79 -8.38
C MET A 107 5.22 -20.43 -6.99
N ALA A 108 6.13 -21.40 -6.85
CA ALA A 108 6.42 -22.02 -5.56
C ALA A 108 7.10 -21.06 -4.55
N HIS A 109 7.80 -20.03 -5.04
CA HIS A 109 8.45 -19.02 -4.21
C HIS A 109 7.52 -17.88 -3.76
N MET A 110 6.23 -17.90 -4.13
CA MET A 110 5.24 -17.00 -3.53
C MET A 110 4.94 -17.43 -2.09
N SER A 111 5.96 -17.31 -1.24
CA SER A 111 5.86 -17.42 0.20
C SER A 111 4.75 -16.47 0.63
N LYS A 112 3.86 -16.95 1.52
CA LYS A 112 2.82 -16.11 2.12
C LYS A 112 3.48 -14.82 2.56
N PHE A 113 3.07 -13.70 1.97
CA PHE A 113 3.58 -12.40 2.38
C PHE A 113 3.46 -12.32 3.90
N PRO A 114 4.51 -11.89 4.62
CA PRO A 114 4.40 -11.67 6.04
C PRO A 114 3.17 -10.81 6.31
N PRO A 115 2.42 -11.04 7.40
CA PRO A 115 1.27 -10.22 7.74
C PRO A 115 1.69 -8.75 7.67
N ALA A 116 0.94 -7.95 6.92
CA ALA A 116 1.22 -6.53 6.83
C ALA A 116 1.34 -5.94 8.24
N PRO A 117 2.33 -5.06 8.50
CA PRO A 117 2.44 -4.38 9.78
C PRO A 117 1.10 -3.76 10.16
N GLN A 118 0.73 -3.84 11.45
CA GLN A 118 -0.48 -3.17 11.92
C GLN A 118 -0.22 -1.66 11.98
N HIS A 119 -0.64 -0.97 10.93
CA HIS A 119 -0.60 0.49 10.88
C HIS A 119 -1.58 1.07 11.90
N SER A 120 -1.27 2.25 12.43
CA SER A 120 -2.17 2.97 13.31
C SER A 120 -3.44 3.34 12.54
N GLN A 121 -4.60 3.20 13.19
CA GLN A 121 -5.85 3.65 12.60
C GLN A 121 -5.94 5.18 12.69
N ILE A 122 -5.78 5.84 11.55
CA ILE A 122 -5.92 7.30 11.44
C ILE A 122 -7.40 7.64 11.25
N ARG A 123 -7.89 8.63 11.99
CA ARG A 123 -9.25 9.13 11.83
C ARG A 123 -9.31 10.04 10.62
N LYS A 124 -10.40 9.95 9.84
CA LYS A 124 -10.64 10.88 8.75
C LYS A 124 -10.73 12.30 9.29
N TYR A 125 -9.99 13.20 8.67
CA TYR A 125 -9.99 14.62 8.97
C TYR A 125 -9.90 15.41 7.66
N THR A 126 -9.99 16.73 7.77
CA THR A 126 -9.76 17.65 6.66
C THR A 126 -8.39 18.27 6.89
N TRP A 127 -7.52 18.21 5.89
CA TRP A 127 -6.19 18.80 5.97
C TRP A 127 -6.28 20.29 6.29
N GLU A 128 -5.45 20.69 7.26
CA GLU A 128 -5.26 22.07 7.67
C GLU A 128 -4.10 22.69 6.88
N SER A 129 -3.91 24.01 7.04
CA SER A 129 -2.84 24.73 6.35
C SER A 129 -1.44 24.17 6.67
N SER A 130 -1.22 23.65 7.88
CA SER A 130 0.05 23.01 8.27
C SER A 130 0.27 21.69 7.53
N ASP A 131 -0.78 20.90 7.32
CA ASP A 131 -0.70 19.61 6.62
C ASP A 131 -0.35 19.83 5.15
N HIS A 132 -0.97 20.83 4.50
CA HIS A 132 -0.61 21.24 3.14
C HIS A 132 0.84 21.71 3.04
N SER A 133 1.31 22.51 3.99
CA SER A 133 2.70 22.98 4.02
C SER A 133 3.69 21.82 4.23
N HIS A 134 3.34 20.84 5.06
CA HIS A 134 4.15 19.64 5.26
C HIS A 134 4.19 18.78 4.00
N HIS A 135 3.04 18.59 3.34
CA HIS A 135 2.96 17.86 2.08
C HIS A 135 3.82 18.52 0.99
N GLU A 136 3.70 19.84 0.80
CA GLU A 136 4.52 20.59 -0.16
C GLU A 136 6.01 20.48 0.15
N ALA A 137 6.40 20.50 1.43
CA ALA A 137 7.80 20.30 1.82
C ALA A 137 8.31 18.88 1.50
N LEU A 138 7.49 17.85 1.72
CA LEU A 138 7.81 16.48 1.34
C LEU A 138 7.89 16.30 -0.19
N ASP A 139 6.99 16.93 -0.95
CA ASP A 139 7.02 16.91 -2.42
C ASP A 139 8.29 17.57 -2.97
N ASN A 140 8.67 18.73 -2.44
CA ASN A 140 9.91 19.39 -2.84
C ASN A 140 11.14 18.52 -2.50
N TRP A 141 11.18 17.97 -1.29
CA TRP A 141 12.25 17.05 -0.88
C TRP A 141 12.31 15.81 -1.79
N HIS A 142 11.15 15.27 -2.18
CA HIS A 142 11.01 14.15 -3.12
C HIS A 142 11.66 14.41 -4.48
N GLU A 143 11.36 15.56 -5.09
CA GLU A 143 11.93 15.95 -6.38
C GLU A 143 13.44 16.15 -6.27
N GLU A 144 13.88 16.89 -5.26
CA GLU A 144 15.30 17.15 -5.00
C GLU A 144 16.08 15.85 -4.78
N LYS A 145 15.54 14.92 -3.97
CA LYS A 145 16.19 13.65 -3.69
C LYS A 145 16.26 12.74 -4.90
N THR A 146 15.22 12.74 -5.73
CA THR A 146 15.21 11.98 -6.98
C THR A 146 16.27 12.49 -7.96
N ILE A 147 16.41 13.81 -8.08
CA ILE A 147 17.48 14.42 -8.89
C ILE A 147 18.86 14.04 -8.34
N LEU A 148 19.02 14.04 -7.01
CA LEU A 148 20.29 13.72 -6.37
C LEU A 148 20.72 12.26 -6.58
N GLU A 149 19.81 11.31 -6.39
CA GLU A 149 20.10 9.86 -6.44
C GLU A 149 20.11 9.31 -7.87
N TYR A 150 19.19 9.78 -8.73
CA TYR A 150 18.96 9.20 -10.07
C TYR A 150 19.17 10.20 -11.22
N GLY A 151 19.30 11.50 -10.92
CA GLY A 151 19.44 12.54 -11.94
C GLY A 151 18.11 13.02 -12.52
N TRP A 152 18.16 14.20 -13.12
CA TRP A 152 17.00 14.88 -13.70
C TRP A 152 16.22 14.06 -14.74
N PRO A 153 16.84 13.25 -15.64
CA PRO A 153 16.09 12.43 -16.59
C PRO A 153 15.10 11.48 -15.90
N HIS A 154 15.48 10.87 -14.78
CA HIS A 154 14.58 9.97 -14.04
C HIS A 154 13.39 10.71 -13.42
N LEU A 155 13.64 11.89 -12.82
CA LEU A 155 12.54 12.73 -12.32
C LEU A 155 11.56 13.08 -13.45
N LYS A 156 12.05 13.36 -14.66
CA LYS A 156 11.20 13.73 -15.79
C LYS A 156 10.40 12.55 -16.34
N ASP A 157 11.01 11.38 -16.48
CA ASP A 157 10.43 10.24 -17.20
C ASP A 157 9.60 9.34 -16.28
N ILE A 158 9.99 9.20 -15.01
CA ILE A 158 9.34 8.33 -14.01
C ILE A 158 8.63 9.15 -12.94
N GLY A 159 9.23 10.27 -12.51
CA GLY A 159 8.74 11.07 -11.39
C GLY A 159 9.43 10.73 -10.06
N PRO A 160 9.08 11.45 -8.99
CA PRO A 160 9.70 11.26 -7.68
C PRO A 160 9.28 9.98 -6.95
N CYS A 161 8.25 9.30 -7.46
CA CYS A 161 7.73 8.05 -6.88
C CYS A 161 8.74 6.91 -6.83
N VAL A 162 9.87 7.03 -7.54
CA VAL A 162 10.99 6.09 -7.49
C VAL A 162 11.69 6.06 -6.12
N ILE A 163 11.70 7.19 -5.39
CA ILE A 163 12.22 7.26 -4.02
C ILE A 163 11.14 6.79 -3.03
N MET A 164 9.95 7.39 -3.10
CA MET A 164 8.84 7.09 -2.21
C MET A 164 7.51 7.45 -2.89
N THR A 165 6.50 6.59 -2.75
CA THR A 165 5.23 6.77 -3.48
C THR A 165 4.37 7.88 -2.87
N ASP A 166 3.50 8.48 -3.68
CA ASP A 166 2.58 9.53 -3.24
C ASP A 166 1.66 9.04 -2.11
N GLU A 167 1.23 7.76 -2.12
CA GLU A 167 0.44 7.21 -1.02
C GLU A 167 1.22 7.19 0.29
N THR A 168 2.54 6.94 0.22
CA THR A 168 3.42 6.93 1.39
C THR A 168 3.61 8.35 1.93
N VAL A 169 3.77 9.36 1.05
CA VAL A 169 3.82 10.78 1.44
C VAL A 169 2.55 11.19 2.16
N ASN A 170 1.39 10.95 1.54
CA ASN A 170 0.08 11.25 2.11
C ASN A 170 -0.07 10.60 3.49
N TRP A 171 0.34 9.33 3.62
CA TRP A 171 0.29 8.61 4.89
C TRP A 171 1.22 9.19 5.96
N ILE A 172 2.41 9.67 5.58
CA ILE A 172 3.33 10.36 6.50
C ILE A 172 2.71 11.66 7.00
N VAL A 173 2.11 12.47 6.12
CA VAL A 173 1.42 13.70 6.51
C VAL A 173 0.27 13.40 7.47
N ASP A 174 -0.57 12.42 7.14
CA ASP A 174 -1.65 11.96 8.00
C ASP A 174 -1.15 11.47 9.37
N CYS A 175 -0.04 10.72 9.40
CA CYS A 175 0.58 10.27 10.65
C CYS A 175 1.15 11.43 11.47
N ALA A 176 1.79 12.40 10.82
CA ALA A 176 2.41 13.56 11.45
C ALA A 176 1.36 14.48 12.09
N HIS A 177 0.21 14.67 11.44
CA HIS A 177 -0.93 15.43 11.98
C HIS A 177 -1.35 14.92 13.37
N TYR A 178 -1.39 13.59 13.55
CA TYR A 178 -1.73 12.96 14.83
C TYR A 178 -0.51 12.64 15.71
N HIS A 179 0.67 13.16 15.35
CA HIS A 179 1.96 12.91 16.01
C HIS A 179 2.27 11.41 16.21
N LYS A 180 1.88 10.56 15.25
CA LYS A 180 2.12 9.11 15.27
C LYS A 180 3.52 8.71 14.86
N VAL A 181 4.22 9.58 14.14
CA VAL A 181 5.59 9.37 13.70
C VAL A 181 6.48 10.43 14.33
N GLN A 182 7.31 10.04 15.30
CA GLN A 182 8.28 10.93 15.96
C GLN A 182 9.71 10.35 15.93
N SER A 183 9.84 9.08 15.55
CA SER A 183 11.09 8.36 15.49
C SER A 183 11.18 7.51 14.23
N LEU A 184 12.39 7.09 13.87
CA LEU A 184 12.63 6.11 12.81
C LEU A 184 11.80 4.82 13.03
N ALA A 185 11.68 4.37 14.29
CA ALA A 185 10.91 3.16 14.62
C ALA A 185 9.42 3.33 14.30
N ASP A 186 8.86 4.51 14.58
CA ASP A 186 7.46 4.81 14.25
C ASP A 186 7.28 4.90 12.74
N LEU A 187 8.17 5.61 12.04
CA LEU A 187 8.11 5.72 10.58
C LEU A 187 8.15 4.31 9.94
N LYS A 188 9.02 3.42 10.41
CA LYS A 188 9.14 2.03 9.92
C LYS A 188 7.88 1.22 10.15
N LYS A 189 7.28 1.40 11.31
CA LYS A 189 6.04 0.73 11.69
C LYS A 189 4.85 1.21 10.85
N GLU A 190 4.76 2.52 10.61
CA GLU A 190 3.59 3.13 9.98
C GLU A 190 3.64 3.04 8.45
N THR A 191 4.82 3.09 7.81
CA THR A 191 4.92 3.07 6.33
C THR A 191 5.31 1.71 5.76
N GLY A 192 6.11 0.92 6.49
CA GLY A 192 6.73 -0.30 5.93
C GLY A 192 7.64 -0.02 4.72
N TRP A 193 8.05 1.23 4.52
CA TRP A 193 8.85 1.66 3.36
C TRP A 193 10.23 1.01 3.38
N VAL A 194 10.66 0.47 2.23
CA VAL A 194 11.86 -0.36 2.10
C VAL A 194 13.14 0.45 2.33
N ASP A 195 13.22 1.65 1.77
CA ASP A 195 14.43 2.49 1.81
C ASP A 195 14.45 3.45 3.01
N ILE A 196 13.64 3.14 4.03
CA ILE A 196 13.49 3.97 5.21
C ILE A 196 14.82 4.23 5.91
N ASP A 197 15.70 3.23 5.99
CA ASP A 197 16.97 3.34 6.71
C ASP A 197 17.94 4.33 6.02
N GLN A 198 17.74 4.62 4.71
CA GLN A 198 18.54 5.60 3.96
C GLN A 198 18.05 7.04 4.19
N PHE A 199 16.74 7.25 4.23
CA PHE A 199 16.15 8.59 4.17
C PHE A 199 15.44 9.05 5.44
N SER A 200 15.30 8.18 6.45
CA SER A 200 14.50 8.47 7.65
C SER A 200 14.88 9.74 8.38
N ASN A 201 16.17 10.05 8.46
CA ASN A 201 16.64 11.18 9.27
C ASN A 201 16.15 12.51 8.69
N GLU A 202 16.24 12.67 7.36
CA GLU A 202 15.76 13.86 6.65
C GLU A 202 14.23 13.98 6.76
N ILE A 203 13.50 12.86 6.62
CA ILE A 203 12.05 12.82 6.77
C ILE A 203 11.62 13.18 8.20
N ILE A 204 12.27 12.63 9.23
CA ILE A 204 11.97 12.93 10.62
C ILE A 204 12.27 14.40 10.94
N GLU A 205 13.32 14.99 10.36
CA GLU A 205 13.61 16.41 10.49
C GLU A 205 12.52 17.28 9.85
N LEU A 206 12.03 16.91 8.65
CA LEU A 206 10.90 17.58 8.00
C LEU A 206 9.62 17.49 8.83
N ILE A 207 9.28 16.30 9.35
CA ILE A 207 8.12 16.10 10.23
C ILE A 207 8.22 17.01 11.46
N ASN A 208 9.38 17.06 12.11
CA ASN A 208 9.58 17.87 13.31
C ASN A 208 9.49 19.38 13.03
N THR A 209 9.88 19.81 11.83
CA THR A 209 9.82 21.20 11.40
C THR A 209 8.38 21.66 11.15
N HIS A 210 7.56 20.81 10.51
CA HIS A 210 6.19 21.18 10.12
C HIS A 210 5.10 20.74 11.11
N SER A 211 5.39 19.80 12.02
CA SER A 211 4.45 19.29 13.02
C SER A 211 5.12 19.21 14.40
N PRO A 212 5.59 20.35 14.95
CA PRO A 212 6.28 20.36 16.25
C PRO A 212 5.36 19.86 17.35
N LEU A 213 5.93 19.06 18.25
CA LEU A 213 5.16 18.50 19.36
C LEU A 213 4.60 19.64 20.23
N PRO A 214 3.30 19.61 20.60
CA PRO A 214 2.73 20.62 21.48
C PRO A 214 3.55 20.69 22.77
N ALA A 215 4.07 21.88 23.10
CA ALA A 215 4.82 22.08 24.31
C ALA A 215 3.97 21.60 25.50
N THR A 216 4.42 20.55 26.19
CA THR A 216 3.66 19.99 27.32
C THR A 216 3.59 21.06 28.41
N PRO A 217 2.40 21.55 28.80
CA PRO A 217 2.26 22.65 29.76
C PRO A 217 2.59 22.23 31.20
N PHE A 218 3.03 20.99 31.43
CA PHE A 218 3.51 20.54 32.73
C PHE A 218 4.93 21.06 33.00
N VAL A 219 5.03 22.39 33.11
CA VAL A 219 6.06 22.99 33.95
C VAL A 219 5.79 22.41 35.33
N SER A 220 6.67 21.52 35.77
CA SER A 220 6.70 21.01 37.13
C SER A 220 6.74 22.23 38.04
N THR A 221 5.58 22.61 38.58
CA THR A 221 5.53 23.64 39.61
C THR A 221 6.34 23.05 40.76
N PRO A 222 7.51 23.61 41.12
CA PRO A 222 8.32 23.03 42.17
C PRO A 222 7.44 22.97 43.41
N LEU A 223 7.21 21.74 43.92
CA LEU A 223 6.56 21.50 45.19
C LEU A 223 7.26 22.38 46.21
N ARG A 224 6.59 23.44 46.67
CA ARG A 224 7.10 24.26 47.76
C ARG A 224 7.28 23.33 48.96
N PRO A 225 8.49 23.19 49.52
CA PRO A 225 8.67 22.43 50.75
C PRO A 225 7.85 23.10 51.85
N THR A 226 6.86 22.40 52.36
CA THR A 226 6.11 22.80 53.56
C THR A 226 7.07 22.75 54.74
N THR A 227 7.48 23.93 55.22
CA THR A 227 8.23 24.10 56.47
C THR A 227 7.30 23.75 57.64
N MET A 228 7.38 22.51 58.11
CA MET A 228 6.95 22.16 59.47
C MET A 228 8.16 22.30 60.39
N SER A 229 8.21 23.38 61.16
CA SER A 229 9.12 23.53 62.29
C SER A 229 8.71 22.57 63.41
N GLY A 230 9.63 21.71 63.84
CA GLY A 230 9.41 20.77 64.95
C GLY A 230 10.66 20.02 65.38
N ILE A 231 11.60 20.73 66.00
CA ILE A 231 12.41 20.37 67.20
C ILE A 231 12.96 18.92 67.35
N LEU A 232 14.30 18.84 67.20
CA LEU A 232 15.35 18.09 67.93
C LEU A 232 15.32 16.55 68.19
N ASN A 233 16.44 15.96 67.73
CA ASN A 233 17.27 14.85 68.29
C ASN A 233 16.74 13.39 68.30
N VAL A 234 17.48 12.48 67.63
CA VAL A 234 18.48 11.54 68.21
C VAL A 234 18.94 10.54 67.13
N ASP A 235 20.20 10.14 67.25
CA ASP A 235 21.03 9.16 66.51
C ASP A 235 20.39 7.90 65.89
N SER A 236 21.01 7.50 64.77
CA SER A 236 21.35 6.14 64.30
C SER A 236 20.75 5.73 62.94
N PRO A 237 21.54 5.12 62.03
CA PRO A 237 21.06 4.59 60.77
C PRO A 237 20.66 3.11 60.89
N PRO A 238 19.54 2.68 60.28
CA PRO A 238 19.35 1.28 59.94
C PRO A 238 19.33 1.07 58.42
N SER A 239 20.29 0.24 57.99
CA SER A 239 20.19 -0.83 57.00
C SER A 239 19.08 -0.78 55.95
N MET A 240 19.51 -0.66 54.69
CA MET A 240 18.69 -0.98 53.52
C MET A 240 18.31 -2.47 53.50
N HIS A 241 17.02 -2.75 53.67
CA HIS A 241 16.40 -3.98 53.20
C HIS A 241 15.27 -3.65 52.24
N HIS A 242 15.53 -3.90 50.96
CA HIS A 242 14.53 -3.99 49.90
C HIS A 242 13.58 -5.17 50.19
N PRO A 243 12.26 -4.98 50.17
CA PRO A 243 11.33 -6.09 49.98
C PRO A 243 11.23 -6.42 48.49
N SER A 244 11.74 -7.60 48.14
CA SER A 244 11.46 -8.26 46.86
C SER A 244 9.97 -8.60 46.79
N VAL A 245 9.24 -7.93 45.91
CA VAL A 245 7.88 -8.34 45.50
C VAL A 245 8.02 -9.55 44.56
N PRO A 246 7.36 -10.69 44.84
CA PRO A 246 7.33 -11.79 43.89
C PRO A 246 6.40 -11.42 42.73
N PHE A 247 7.00 -11.24 41.55
CA PHE A 247 6.29 -11.16 40.27
C PHE A 247 5.70 -12.55 40.00
N VAL A 248 4.39 -12.69 40.21
CA VAL A 248 3.66 -13.88 39.80
C VAL A 248 3.29 -13.67 38.33
N ASP A 249 4.03 -14.33 37.44
CA ASP A 249 3.68 -14.49 36.04
C ASP A 249 2.31 -15.18 35.93
N ARG A 250 1.26 -14.37 35.75
CA ARG A 250 -0.06 -14.88 35.39
C ARG A 250 -0.15 -14.85 33.86
N PRO A 251 -0.22 -16.01 33.18
CA PRO A 251 -0.36 -16.03 31.73
C PRO A 251 -1.67 -15.32 31.33
N PRO A 252 -1.67 -14.54 30.23
CA PRO A 252 -2.85 -13.82 29.79
C PRO A 252 -3.97 -14.82 29.47
N THR A 253 -5.03 -14.79 30.27
CA THR A 253 -6.26 -15.53 30.00
C THR A 253 -6.86 -14.96 28.72
N LYS A 254 -6.68 -15.69 27.61
CA LYS A 254 -7.36 -15.40 26.34
C LYS A 254 -8.86 -15.34 26.64
N HIS A 255 -9.46 -14.18 26.49
CA HIS A 255 -10.90 -14.04 26.60
C HIS A 255 -11.55 -14.93 25.54
N ALA A 256 -12.37 -15.89 25.97
CA ALA A 256 -13.15 -16.73 25.07
C ALA A 256 -14.04 -15.81 24.23
N ILE A 257 -13.94 -15.92 22.91
CA ILE A 257 -14.77 -15.15 21.97
C ILE A 257 -16.18 -15.74 22.05
N ARG A 258 -17.15 -14.90 22.44
CA ARG A 258 -18.56 -15.28 22.52
C ARG A 258 -19.30 -14.78 21.26
N CYS A 259 -20.00 -15.69 20.58
CA CYS A 259 -20.74 -15.38 19.37
C CYS A 259 -21.91 -14.43 19.68
N SER A 260 -21.96 -13.26 19.04
CA SER A 260 -23.06 -12.30 19.27
C SER A 260 -24.43 -12.79 18.78
N ALA A 261 -24.48 -13.77 17.87
CA ALA A 261 -25.73 -14.29 17.30
C ALA A 261 -26.35 -15.44 18.13
N CYS A 262 -25.54 -16.30 18.74
CA CYS A 262 -26.04 -17.47 19.50
C CYS A 262 -25.56 -17.50 20.96
N SER A 263 -24.72 -16.55 21.38
CA SER A 263 -24.11 -16.43 22.71
C SER A 263 -23.24 -17.61 23.17
N GLN A 264 -22.92 -18.55 22.27
CA GLN A 264 -21.99 -19.66 22.55
C GLN A 264 -20.54 -19.22 22.37
N GLU A 265 -19.64 -19.90 23.07
CA GLU A 265 -18.19 -19.67 23.01
C GLU A 265 -17.57 -20.45 21.82
N ASP A 266 -16.29 -20.24 21.54
CA ASP A 266 -15.50 -20.88 20.45
C ASP A 266 -15.78 -20.45 18.99
N HIS A 267 -16.70 -19.51 18.75
CA HIS A 267 -16.89 -18.92 17.42
C HIS A 267 -17.48 -17.51 17.48
N ASN A 268 -17.45 -16.79 16.34
CA ASN A 268 -18.14 -15.51 16.18
C ASN A 268 -19.35 -15.65 15.23
N ALA A 269 -20.18 -14.61 15.13
CA ALA A 269 -21.42 -14.64 14.33
C ALA A 269 -21.22 -14.87 12.83
N CYS A 270 -20.01 -14.66 12.32
CA CYS A 270 -19.64 -14.86 10.92
C CYS A 270 -19.12 -16.27 10.63
N ASN A 271 -18.93 -17.11 11.65
CA ASN A 271 -18.48 -18.48 11.45
C ASN A 271 -19.64 -19.34 10.94
N GLN A 272 -19.41 -20.13 9.87
CA GLN A 272 -20.42 -21.01 9.28
C GLN A 272 -20.90 -22.10 10.25
N ALA A 273 -20.12 -22.41 11.30
CA ALA A 273 -20.52 -23.30 12.38
C ALA A 273 -21.60 -22.70 13.32
N CYS A 274 -21.89 -21.40 13.20
CA CYS A 274 -22.94 -20.78 14.00
C CYS A 274 -24.33 -21.29 13.56
N PRO A 275 -25.16 -21.83 14.46
CA PRO A 275 -26.50 -22.28 14.12
C PRO A 275 -27.41 -21.13 13.63
N ASN A 276 -27.08 -19.90 13.99
CA ASN A 276 -27.77 -18.68 13.56
C ASN A 276 -27.06 -17.96 12.40
N HIS A 277 -26.15 -18.65 11.68
CA HIS A 277 -25.47 -18.05 10.54
C HIS A 277 -26.49 -17.70 9.43
N PRO A 278 -26.40 -16.51 8.79
CA PRO A 278 -27.37 -16.07 7.77
C PRO A 278 -27.53 -17.01 6.57
N SER A 279 -26.52 -17.85 6.33
CA SER A 279 -26.48 -18.84 5.25
C SER A 279 -26.82 -20.26 5.70
N GLY A 280 -27.28 -20.45 6.95
CA GLY A 280 -27.64 -21.74 7.49
C GLY A 280 -28.84 -22.36 6.77
N PRO A 281 -28.92 -23.70 6.68
CA PRO A 281 -30.01 -24.38 5.99
C PRO A 281 -31.31 -24.08 6.71
N THR A 282 -32.23 -23.39 6.03
CA THR A 282 -33.60 -23.20 6.52
C THR A 282 -34.21 -24.57 6.74
N ALA A 283 -34.37 -24.96 8.01
CA ALA A 283 -35.05 -26.17 8.40
C ALA A 283 -36.44 -26.19 7.76
N ASN A 284 -36.69 -27.23 6.96
CA ASN A 284 -37.97 -27.51 6.31
C ASN A 284 -39.12 -27.38 7.31
N LYS A 285 -40.02 -26.43 7.07
CA LYS A 285 -41.36 -26.45 7.65
C LYS A 285 -42.15 -27.54 6.95
N GLU A 286 -42.34 -28.66 7.64
CA GLU A 286 -43.38 -29.65 7.34
C GLU A 286 -44.75 -28.96 7.32
N ASN A 287 -45.50 -29.22 6.24
CA ASN A 287 -46.91 -28.85 6.09
C ASN A 287 -47.77 -29.69 7.04
N ILE A 288 -48.67 -29.03 7.77
CA ILE A 288 -49.97 -29.56 8.20
C ILE A 288 -51.02 -28.66 7.56
#